data_AF-A0A935TRX2-F1
#
_entry.id   AF-A0A935TRX2-F1
#
_cell.length_a   1.000
_cell.length_b   1.000
_cell.length_c   1.000
_cell.angle_alpha   90.00
_cell.angle_beta   90.00
_cell.angle_gamma   90.00
#
_symmetry.space_group_name_H-M   'P 1'
#
loop_
_entity.id
_entity.type
_entity.pdbx_description
1 polymer ?
#
loop_
_entity_poly.entity_id
_entity_poly.type
_entity_poly.pdbx_seq_one_letter_code
_entity_poly.pdbx_strand_id
1 'polypeptide(L)' 'MKRILIVAVLASGLAACGEKAQTVQPAMKKSDGKAWDGAQNAYVAEGWKAGDQASWEAQLRQRAQSQNEYNRAPALK' A
#
# COMPACT_ATOMS: atom_id res chain seq x y z
N MET A 1 -12.00 -15.83 -42.55
CA MET A 1 -11.21 -16.33 -41.39
C MET A 1 -10.23 -15.30 -40.83
N LYS A 2 -9.31 -14.73 -41.63
CA LYS A 2 -8.30 -13.77 -41.14
C LYS A 2 -8.86 -12.49 -40.46
N ARG A 3 -9.99 -11.97 -40.95
CA ARG A 3 -10.70 -10.82 -40.34
C ARG A 3 -11.31 -11.14 -38.97
N ILE A 4 -11.79 -12.38 -38.77
CA ILE A 4 -12.38 -12.82 -37.50
C ILE A 4 -11.30 -12.90 -36.42
N LEU A 5 -10.10 -13.38 -36.78
CA LEU A 5 -8.94 -13.41 -35.89
C LEU A 5 -8.50 -12.01 -35.45
N ILE A 6 -8.51 -11.03 -36.37
CA ILE A 6 -8.16 -9.64 -36.05
C ILE A 6 -9.17 -9.03 -35.06
N VAL A 7 -10.47 -9.26 -35.27
CA VAL A 7 -11.51 -8.75 -34.36
C VAL A 7 -11.39 -9.37 -32.97
N ALA A 8 -11.11 -10.68 -32.89
CA ALA A 8 -10.93 -11.36 -31.60
C ALA A 8 -9.74 -10.80 -30.79
N VAL A 9 -8.61 -10.54 -31.45
CA VAL A 9 -7.42 -9.96 -30.80
C VAL A 9 -7.69 -8.54 -30.28
N LEU A 10 -8.36 -7.71 -31.09
CA LEU A 10 -8.71 -6.34 -30.67
C LEU A 10 -9.68 -6.33 -29.49
N ALA A 11 -10.67 -7.23 -29.48
CA ALA A 11 -11.62 -7.35 -28.37
C ALA A 11 -10.93 -7.77 -27.05
N SER A 12 -9.95 -8.67 -27.10
CA SER A 12 -9.18 -9.05 -25.91
C SER A 12 -8.33 -7.92 -25.33
N GLY A 13 -7.83 -6.99 -26.16
CA GLY A 13 -7.06 -5.84 -25.69
C GLY A 13 -7.87 -4.85 -24.87
N LEU A 14 -9.17 -4.67 -25.17
CA LEU A 14 -10.06 -3.80 -24.39
C LEU A 14 -10.38 -4.35 -23.01
N ALA A 15 -10.38 -5.68 -22.84
CA ALA A 15 -10.62 -6.31 -21.55
C ALA A 15 -9.45 -6.12 -20.55
N ALA A 16 -8.26 -5.74 -21.02
CA ALA A 16 -7.07 -5.55 -20.18
C ALA A 16 -7.18 -4.34 -19.22
N CYS A 17 -8.03 -3.36 -19.51
CA CYS A 17 -8.31 -2.23 -18.60
C CYS A 17 -9.62 -2.39 -17.82
N GLY A 18 -10.30 -3.54 -17.93
CA GLY A 18 -11.60 -3.80 -17.31
C GLY A 18 -11.53 -4.52 -15.96
N GLU A 19 -10.34 -4.65 -15.36
CA GLU A 19 -10.24 -5.29 -14.05
C GLU A 19 -11.06 -4.50 -13.01
N LYS A 20 -11.70 -5.23 -12.08
CA LYS A 20 -12.36 -4.58 -10.96
C LYS A 20 -11.29 -3.80 -10.21
N ALA A 21 -11.58 -2.52 -9.92
CA ALA A 21 -10.70 -1.70 -9.11
C ALA A 21 -10.28 -2.48 -7.85
N GLN A 22 -8.97 -2.70 -7.68
CA GLN A 22 -8.40 -3.35 -6.50
C GLN A 22 -8.45 -2.38 -5.32
N THR A 23 -9.66 -2.05 -4.90
CA THR A 23 -9.90 -1.28 -3.68
C THR A 23 -10.12 -2.24 -2.53
N VAL A 24 -9.63 -1.84 -1.36
CA VAL A 24 -9.98 -2.51 -0.10
C VAL A 24 -11.49 -2.43 0.05
N GLN A 25 -12.18 -3.56 -0.07
CA GLN A 25 -13.62 -3.59 0.12
C GLN A 25 -13.95 -3.32 1.59
N PRO A 26 -14.99 -2.53 1.91
CA PRO A 26 -15.36 -2.23 3.29
C PRO A 26 -15.54 -3.50 4.16
N ALA A 27 -16.06 -4.58 3.59
CA ALA A 27 -16.20 -5.88 4.27
C ALA A 27 -14.86 -6.56 4.62
N MET A 28 -13.78 -6.21 3.93
CA MET A 28 -12.42 -6.69 4.24
C MET A 28 -11.70 -5.79 5.26
N LYS A 29 -12.23 -4.58 5.54
CA LYS A 29 -11.70 -3.69 6.55
C LYS A 29 -12.25 -4.12 7.92
N LYS A 30 -11.58 -5.06 8.58
CA LYS A 30 -11.79 -5.32 10.02
C LYS A 30 -11.24 -4.13 10.80
N SER A 31 -12.07 -3.10 10.99
CA SER A 31 -11.66 -1.81 11.57
C SER A 31 -11.55 -1.80 13.10
N ASP A 32 -11.87 -2.91 13.76
CA ASP A 32 -12.01 -2.96 15.23
C ASP A 32 -10.70 -3.33 15.95
N GLY A 33 -9.65 -3.69 15.21
CA GLY A 33 -8.33 -4.02 15.77
C GLY A 33 -7.51 -2.78 16.11
N LYS A 34 -6.64 -2.87 17.12
CA LYS A 34 -5.73 -1.76 17.44
C LYS A 34 -4.70 -1.67 16.32
N ALA A 35 -4.34 -0.45 15.92
CA ALA A 35 -3.41 -0.23 14.81
C ALA A 35 -2.03 -0.87 15.05
N TRP A 36 -1.63 -0.98 16.32
CA TRP A 36 -0.36 -1.59 16.73
C TRP A 36 -0.44 -3.10 16.99
N ASP A 37 -1.60 -3.75 16.88
CA ASP A 37 -1.68 -5.21 17.00
C ASP A 37 -0.81 -5.88 15.92
N GLY A 38 -0.73 -5.27 14.73
CA GLY A 38 0.17 -5.66 13.65
C GLY A 38 -0.15 -7.04 13.05
N ALA A 39 0.42 -7.32 11.88
CA ALA A 39 0.43 -8.68 11.38
C ALA A 39 1.49 -9.50 12.12
N GLN A 40 1.28 -10.79 12.33
CA GLN A 40 2.31 -11.71 12.85
C GLN A 40 2.90 -12.51 11.69
N ASN A 41 3.53 -11.82 10.73
CA ASN A 41 4.08 -12.44 9.54
C ASN A 41 5.42 -11.80 9.14
N ALA A 42 6.05 -12.34 8.09
CA ALA A 42 7.35 -11.88 7.60
C ALA A 42 7.33 -10.49 6.93
N TYR A 43 6.15 -9.87 6.78
CA TYR A 43 6.00 -8.56 6.12
C TYR A 43 5.90 -7.41 7.12
N VAL A 44 6.06 -7.68 8.42
CA VAL A 44 6.17 -6.64 9.43
C VAL A 44 7.45 -5.86 9.20
N ALA A 45 7.33 -4.55 9.03
CA ALA A 45 8.49 -3.67 8.89
C ALA A 45 9.42 -3.80 10.09
N GLU A 46 10.73 -3.85 9.84
CA GLU A 46 11.74 -3.93 10.89
C GLU A 46 11.70 -2.67 11.79
N GLY A 47 12.08 -2.83 13.06
CA GLY A 47 12.20 -1.71 14.02
C GLY A 47 10.98 -1.45 14.91
N TRP A 48 9.90 -2.24 14.79
CA TRP A 48 8.79 -2.23 15.75
C TRP A 48 8.26 -3.65 15.96
N LYS A 49 7.49 -3.86 17.03
CA LYS A 49 6.93 -5.17 17.40
C LYS A 49 5.40 -5.14 17.41
N ALA A 50 4.79 -6.18 16.84
CA ALA A 50 3.35 -6.40 16.93
C ALA A 50 2.89 -6.42 18.40
N GLY A 51 1.83 -5.69 18.72
CA GLY A 51 1.31 -5.48 20.07
C GLY A 51 1.98 -4.35 20.88
N ASP A 52 3.13 -3.82 20.44
CA ASP A 52 3.85 -2.75 21.13
C ASP A 52 3.52 -1.39 20.50
N GLN A 53 2.58 -0.68 21.13
CA GLN A 53 2.14 0.65 20.72
C GLN A 53 3.29 1.67 20.68
N ALA A 54 4.18 1.68 21.68
CA ALA A 54 5.25 2.67 21.75
C ALA A 54 6.22 2.51 20.58
N SER A 55 6.58 1.26 20.27
CA SER A 55 7.44 0.95 19.12
C SER A 55 6.77 1.31 17.78
N TRP A 56 5.46 1.05 17.65
CA TRP A 56 4.68 1.39 16.45
C TRP A 56 4.63 2.91 16.22
N GLU A 57 4.33 3.68 17.26
CA GLU A 57 4.29 5.13 17.14
C GLU A 57 5.66 5.75 16.86
N ALA A 58 6.73 5.21 17.47
CA ALA A 58 8.09 5.65 17.21
C ALA A 58 8.45 5.45 15.73
N GLN A 59 8.12 4.29 15.15
CA GLN A 59 8.37 4.03 13.74
C GLN A 59 7.59 4.99 12.83
N LEU A 60 6.31 5.27 13.14
CA LEU A 60 5.52 6.23 12.38
C LEU A 60 6.10 7.65 12.44
N ARG A 61 6.52 8.11 13.63
CA ARG A 61 7.16 9.41 13.80
C ARG A 61 8.44 9.51 12.98
N GLN A 62 9.28 8.48 13.02
CA GLN A 62 10.52 8.43 12.24
C GLN A 62 10.24 8.47 10.73
N ARG A 63 9.25 7.69 10.26
CA ARG A 63 8.83 7.71 8.85
C ARG A 63 8.38 9.11 8.42
N ALA A 64 7.60 9.79 9.26
CA ALA A 64 7.14 11.15 8.96
C ALA A 64 8.29 12.15 8.81
N GLN A 65 9.39 12.00 9.57
CA GLN A 65 10.55 12.89 9.44
C GLN A 65 11.22 12.79 8.06
N SER A 66 11.17 11.63 7.40
CA SER A 66 11.74 11.45 6.05
C SER A 66 10.99 12.22 4.96
N GLN A 67 9.75 12.65 5.26
CA GLN A 67 8.90 13.44 4.38
C GLN A 67 8.80 14.90 4.84
N ASN A 68 9.55 15.29 5.87
CA ASN A 68 9.54 16.66 6.38
C ASN A 68 10.56 17.51 5.62
N GLU A 69 10.09 18.45 4.80
CA GLU A 69 10.93 19.33 3.98
C GLU A 69 11.89 20.19 4.82
N TYR A 70 11.50 20.57 6.04
CA TYR A 70 12.39 21.30 6.96
C TYR A 70 13.64 20.50 7.34
N ASN A 71 13.55 19.17 7.36
CA ASN A 71 14.69 18.28 7.60
C ASN A 71 15.45 17.91 6.32
N ARG A 72 14.79 18.03 5.15
CA ARG A 72 15.36 17.66 3.84
C ARG A 72 16.09 18.80 3.15
N ALA A 73 15.75 20.05 3.47
CA ALA A 73 16.49 21.19 2.96
C ALA A 73 17.89 21.22 3.61
N PRO A 74 18.98 21.38 2.83
CA PRO A 74 20.27 21.68 3.42
C PRO A 74 20.13 22.96 4.25
N ALA A 75 20.72 22.98 5.44
CA ALA A 75 20.77 24.19 6.25
C ALA A 75 21.29 25.33 5.38
N LEU A 76 20.48 26.36 5.18
CA LEU A 76 20.91 27.61 4.54
C LEU A 76 22.10 28.11 5.36
N LYS A 77 23.29 28.08 4.74
CA LYS A 77 24.51 28.66 5.30
C LYS A 77 24.48 30.17 5.13
#